data_AF-A0A2Z3V3Z5-F1
#
_entry.id   AF-A0A2Z3V3Z5-F1
#
_cell.length_a   1.000
_cell.length_b   1.000
_cell.length_c   1.000
_cell.angle_alpha   90.00
_cell.angle_beta   90.00
_cell.angle_gamma   90.00
#
_symmetry.space_group_name_H-M   'P 1'
#
loop_
_entity.id
_entity.type
_entity.pdbx_description
1 polymer ?
#
loop_
_entity_poly.entity_id
_entity_poly.type
_entity_poly.pdbx_seq_one_letter_code
_entity_poly.pdbx_strand_id
1 'polypeptide(L)'
;MTGAFDFIYPDRGALARDPVNVPLAGDPWKLVHLADYGVFDALTHVVAPAEDDAWAFGWTGGSNGSPVALRWDGWQWVSSALPGGVKGSVIDAGSSAPDDVWLHVNAKETSSALHWDGVRWTVSKEFPFTVWQIEVLDSTHVWALPSADATVAWFFDGTGWREAPLPDGVLGLAIGATAPGTLWAVGTSGKGAQTATGLFRSDGTGWTRVSFGGIFPADDGEGYLRLENLVTGGEDDVWVFGSRTERQEESGEGERPRSLPVAAHWDGRSWRAVTVPPKWRLRAAVADGRGGAHVIVWPADDDPGADIHTTSVLSLAADGSSSVSVPEVSGGRVSLNDLAAAPEKIWGVGAAYPSEVTLTASTSAVYARTITP
;
A
#
# COMPACT_ATOMS: atom_id res chain seq x y z
N MET A 1 4.04 22.82 -16.78
CA MET A 1 5.19 22.26 -16.06
C MET A 1 5.52 20.92 -16.71
N THR A 2 6.79 20.69 -17.02
CA THR A 2 7.26 19.48 -17.69
C THR A 2 8.13 18.68 -16.72
N GLY A 3 7.93 17.36 -16.65
CA GLY A 3 8.84 16.43 -15.99
C GLY A 3 9.91 15.94 -16.98
N ALA A 4 11.00 15.35 -16.49
CA ALA A 4 12.07 14.83 -17.34
C ALA A 4 12.21 13.30 -17.17
N PHE A 5 12.21 12.56 -18.28
CA PHE A 5 12.84 11.24 -18.33
C PHE A 5 14.35 11.44 -18.55
N ASP A 6 15.21 10.92 -17.68
CA ASP A 6 16.61 10.70 -18.04
C ASP A 6 16.71 9.27 -18.59
N PHE A 7 16.82 9.14 -19.90
CA PHE A 7 17.01 7.82 -20.49
C PHE A 7 18.44 7.36 -20.22
N ILE A 8 18.59 6.22 -19.54
CA ILE A 8 19.74 5.37 -19.77
C ILE A 8 19.47 4.63 -21.08
N TYR A 9 19.68 5.29 -22.23
CA TYR A 9 19.75 4.58 -23.52
C TYR A 9 21.13 3.88 -23.59
N PRO A 10 21.19 2.55 -23.78
CA PRO A 10 22.47 1.88 -24.03
C PRO A 10 23.09 2.26 -25.39
N ASP A 11 22.30 2.79 -26.31
CA ASP A 11 22.68 2.99 -27.71
C ASP A 11 23.20 4.41 -28.00
N ARG A 12 22.97 5.35 -27.08
CA ARG A 12 23.55 6.69 -27.13
C ARG A 12 24.64 6.74 -26.07
N GLY A 13 25.89 6.92 -26.51
CA GLY A 13 27.02 7.16 -25.61
C GLY A 13 26.65 8.23 -24.58
N ALA A 14 27.24 8.15 -23.39
CA ALA A 14 26.92 8.86 -22.13
C ALA A 14 26.82 10.40 -22.15
N LEU A 15 26.69 11.03 -23.31
CA LEU A 15 26.68 12.48 -23.56
C LEU A 15 25.35 13.02 -24.12
N ALA A 16 24.27 12.23 -24.21
CA ALA A 16 22.95 12.74 -24.58
C ALA A 16 21.92 12.51 -23.46
N ARG A 17 22.11 13.20 -22.34
CA ARG A 17 21.07 13.46 -21.32
C ARG A 17 20.12 14.53 -21.83
N ASP A 18 19.42 14.27 -22.93
CA ASP A 18 18.38 15.19 -23.40
C ASP A 18 17.09 14.81 -22.66
N PRO A 19 16.71 15.53 -21.58
CA PRO A 19 15.50 15.21 -20.84
C PRO A 19 14.29 15.30 -21.77
N VAL A 20 13.52 14.22 -21.86
CA VAL A 20 12.23 14.29 -22.57
C VAL A 20 11.23 14.98 -21.64
N ASN A 21 10.79 16.16 -22.09
CA ASN A 21 9.78 16.94 -21.39
C ASN A 21 8.42 16.25 -21.49
N VAL A 22 7.96 15.67 -20.38
CA VAL A 22 6.65 15.03 -20.27
C VAL A 22 5.63 16.04 -19.74
N PRO A 23 4.48 16.23 -20.41
CA PRO A 23 3.40 17.05 -19.86
C PRO A 23 2.86 16.46 -18.54
N LEU A 24 2.84 17.26 -17.49
CA LEU A 24 2.17 16.94 -16.23
C LEU A 24 0.65 17.14 -16.38
N ALA A 25 -0.01 16.14 -16.94
CA ALA A 25 -1.42 16.18 -17.36
C ALA A 25 -2.09 14.79 -17.20
N GLY A 26 -3.38 14.71 -17.52
CA GLY A 26 -4.17 13.49 -17.52
C GLY A 26 -5.54 13.68 -16.87
N ASP A 27 -6.48 12.80 -17.20
CA ASP A 27 -7.85 12.75 -16.69
C ASP A 27 -8.28 11.27 -16.63
N PRO A 28 -8.85 10.76 -15.52
CA PRO A 28 -9.06 11.45 -14.23
C PRO A 28 -7.80 11.57 -13.39
N TRP A 29 -6.70 10.89 -13.78
CA TRP A 29 -5.43 10.93 -13.09
C TRP A 29 -4.49 11.94 -13.74
N LYS A 30 -4.16 12.99 -13.02
CA LYS A 30 -3.18 13.98 -13.44
C LYS A 30 -1.81 13.59 -12.91
N LEU A 31 -0.83 13.40 -13.80
CA LEU A 31 0.57 13.33 -13.42
C LEU A 31 1.00 14.71 -12.88
N VAL A 32 1.48 14.78 -11.65
CA VAL A 32 1.81 16.03 -10.95
C VAL A 32 3.27 16.12 -10.51
N HIS A 33 3.97 14.99 -10.47
CA HIS A 33 5.41 14.95 -10.25
C HIS A 33 6.04 13.82 -11.04
N LEU A 34 7.19 14.10 -11.65
CA LEU A 34 8.01 13.12 -12.35
C LEU A 34 9.47 13.52 -12.15
N ALA A 35 10.21 12.70 -11.42
CA ALA A 35 11.60 12.99 -11.08
C ALA A 35 12.44 11.71 -11.08
N ASP A 36 13.63 11.81 -11.65
CA ASP A 36 14.67 10.78 -11.59
C ASP A 36 15.63 11.16 -10.46
N TYR A 37 15.65 10.36 -9.40
CA TYR A 37 16.54 10.56 -8.26
C TYR A 37 17.86 9.78 -8.38
N GLY A 38 18.13 9.20 -9.55
CA GLY A 38 19.32 8.43 -9.88
C GLY A 38 19.00 6.96 -10.14
N VAL A 39 20.06 6.19 -10.42
CA VAL A 39 19.92 4.77 -10.77
C VAL A 39 19.23 3.99 -9.63
N PHE A 40 18.13 3.32 -9.96
CA PHE A 40 17.31 2.51 -9.04
C PHE A 40 16.65 3.33 -7.92
N ASP A 41 15.90 4.36 -8.29
CA ASP A 41 14.96 5.06 -7.43
C ASP A 41 13.53 4.52 -7.55
N ALA A 42 12.74 4.69 -6.49
CA ALA A 42 11.30 4.45 -6.54
C ALA A 42 10.60 5.25 -5.44
N LEU A 43 9.47 5.88 -5.76
CA LEU A 43 8.46 6.26 -4.78
C LEU A 43 7.49 5.10 -4.57
N THR A 44 7.32 4.71 -3.32
CA THR A 44 6.67 3.45 -2.96
C THR A 44 5.49 3.62 -2.04
N HIS A 45 5.46 4.71 -1.27
CA HIS A 45 4.43 4.94 -0.24
C HIS A 45 3.94 6.38 -0.29
N VAL A 46 2.66 6.57 0.00
CA VAL A 46 2.05 7.90 0.02
C VAL A 46 1.05 7.99 1.17
N VAL A 47 1.01 9.14 1.81
CA VAL A 47 -0.02 9.46 2.82
C VAL A 47 -0.54 10.88 2.57
N ALA A 48 -1.80 11.13 2.91
CA ALA A 48 -2.47 12.39 2.61
C ALA A 48 -3.29 12.86 3.82
N PRO A 49 -2.64 13.39 4.87
CA PRO A 49 -3.35 13.85 6.06
C PRO A 49 -4.34 15.00 5.81
N ALA A 50 -4.20 15.73 4.70
CA ALA A 50 -5.13 16.77 4.29
C ALA A 50 -5.15 16.95 2.77
N GLU A 51 -6.09 17.75 2.25
CA GLU A 51 -6.20 18.00 0.79
C GLU A 51 -4.97 18.71 0.21
N ASP A 52 -4.36 19.58 1.01
CA ASP A 52 -3.19 20.40 0.67
C ASP A 52 -1.91 19.92 1.36
N ASP A 53 -1.94 18.76 2.02
CA ASP A 53 -0.75 18.15 2.63
C ASP A 53 -0.72 16.66 2.33
N ALA A 54 0.31 16.26 1.60
CA ALA A 54 0.57 14.87 1.26
C ALA A 54 2.07 14.61 1.32
N TRP A 55 2.43 13.37 1.60
CA TRP A 55 3.80 12.92 1.66
C TRP A 55 4.00 11.74 0.74
N ALA A 56 5.12 11.71 0.05
CA ALA A 56 5.56 10.59 -0.77
C ALA A 56 6.93 10.13 -0.29
N PHE A 57 7.05 8.82 -0.09
CA PHE A 57 8.25 8.19 0.43
C PHE A 57 8.75 7.12 -0.53
N GLY A 58 10.03 6.80 -0.41
CA GLY A 58 10.69 5.86 -1.30
C GLY A 58 12.16 5.68 -0.99
N TRP A 59 12.94 5.30 -1.98
CA TRP A 59 14.38 5.13 -1.84
C TRP A 59 15.14 5.52 -3.10
N THR A 60 16.44 5.79 -2.92
CA THR A 60 17.42 5.99 -4.00
C THR A 60 18.60 5.05 -3.85
N GLY A 61 19.11 4.49 -4.95
CA GLY A 61 20.28 3.59 -4.95
C GLY A 61 19.95 2.12 -4.71
N GLY A 62 18.72 1.69 -4.99
CA GLY A 62 18.24 0.31 -4.87
C GLY A 62 17.77 -0.07 -3.46
N SER A 63 17.56 -1.37 -3.22
CA SER A 63 16.97 -1.93 -1.97
C SER A 63 17.84 -1.75 -0.70
N ASN A 64 19.10 -1.34 -0.85
CA ASN A 64 19.97 -0.91 0.26
C ASN A 64 20.21 0.61 0.24
N GLY A 65 19.32 1.33 -0.43
CA GLY A 65 19.40 2.75 -0.70
C GLY A 65 19.16 3.63 0.53
N SER A 66 19.15 4.93 0.26
CA SER A 66 18.74 5.94 1.26
C SER A 66 17.26 6.22 1.13
N PRO A 67 16.50 6.28 2.24
CA PRO A 67 15.09 6.65 2.19
C PRO A 67 14.96 8.10 1.74
N VAL A 68 13.92 8.38 0.95
CA VAL A 68 13.56 9.73 0.53
C VAL A 68 12.17 10.10 1.04
N ALA A 69 11.98 11.38 1.34
CA ALA A 69 10.71 11.96 1.70
C ALA A 69 10.47 13.24 0.89
N LEU A 70 9.29 13.32 0.28
CA LEU A 70 8.79 14.50 -0.40
C LEU A 70 7.50 14.91 0.29
N ARG A 71 7.27 16.21 0.42
CA ARG A 71 6.03 16.78 0.92
C ARG A 71 5.40 17.66 -0.16
N TRP A 72 4.10 17.53 -0.36
CA TRP A 72 3.29 18.46 -1.11
C TRP A 72 2.98 19.68 -0.24
N ASP A 73 3.37 20.87 -0.69
CA ASP A 73 3.16 22.13 0.04
C ASP A 73 1.90 22.92 -0.40
N GLY A 74 1.01 22.28 -1.15
CA GLY A 74 -0.13 22.91 -1.82
C GLY A 74 0.14 23.29 -3.29
N TRP A 75 1.41 23.35 -3.70
CA TRP A 75 1.82 23.87 -5.01
C TRP A 75 2.80 22.97 -5.75
N GLN A 76 3.76 22.39 -5.03
CA GLN A 76 4.78 21.51 -5.59
C GLN A 76 5.24 20.48 -4.54
N TRP A 77 5.88 19.42 -5.04
CA TRP A 77 6.56 18.45 -4.18
C TRP A 77 7.95 18.97 -3.81
N VAL A 78 8.22 19.12 -2.53
CA VAL A 78 9.50 19.56 -1.97
C VAL A 78 10.16 18.45 -1.18
N SER A 79 11.48 18.31 -1.30
CA SER A 79 12.22 17.34 -0.49
C SER A 79 12.21 17.73 0.99
N SER A 80 11.97 16.75 1.85
CA SER A 80 12.03 16.90 3.31
C SER A 80 13.17 16.06 3.86
N ALA A 81 14.04 16.68 4.66
CA ALA A 81 15.18 15.98 5.23
C ALA A 81 14.74 15.00 6.34
N LEU A 82 15.17 13.73 6.19
CA LEU A 82 15.06 12.73 7.24
C LEU A 82 16.25 12.85 8.23
N PRO A 83 16.13 12.32 9.47
CA PRO A 83 17.22 12.35 10.44
C PRO A 83 18.49 11.69 9.88
N GLY A 84 19.63 12.33 10.10
CA GLY A 84 20.91 11.82 9.61
C GLY A 84 21.24 10.44 10.20
N GLY A 85 21.71 9.52 9.36
CA GLY A 85 22.11 8.17 9.76
C GLY A 85 21.05 7.09 9.56
N VAL A 86 19.80 7.46 9.32
CA VAL A 86 18.75 6.51 8.92
C VAL A 86 19.07 5.98 7.52
N LYS A 87 19.18 4.66 7.40
CA LYS A 87 19.47 3.94 6.15
C LYS A 87 18.59 2.71 6.07
N GLY A 88 18.17 2.36 4.86
CA GLY A 88 17.29 1.23 4.65
C GLY A 88 16.18 1.53 3.66
N SER A 89 15.28 0.58 3.52
CA SER A 89 14.11 0.67 2.66
C SER A 89 12.91 1.18 3.45
N VAL A 90 12.14 2.09 2.84
CA VAL A 90 10.82 2.46 3.34
C VAL A 90 9.91 1.24 3.25
N ILE A 91 9.21 0.94 4.34
CA ILE A 91 8.32 -0.23 4.42
C ILE A 91 6.87 0.17 4.46
N ASP A 92 6.56 1.21 5.24
CA ASP A 92 5.21 1.70 5.38
C ASP A 92 5.19 3.12 5.96
N ALA A 93 4.08 3.82 5.75
CA ALA A 93 3.84 5.13 6.29
C ALA A 93 2.37 5.30 6.68
N GLY A 94 2.10 6.10 7.70
CA GLY A 94 0.75 6.42 8.14
C GLY A 94 0.67 7.87 8.61
N SER A 95 -0.53 8.43 8.65
CA SER A 95 -0.74 9.80 9.13
C SER A 95 -2.12 9.98 9.73
N SER A 96 -2.24 10.77 10.79
CA SER A 96 -3.53 11.21 11.32
C SER A 96 -3.78 12.71 11.11
N ALA A 97 -2.72 13.50 10.94
CA ALA A 97 -2.79 14.95 10.78
C ALA A 97 -1.54 15.50 10.05
N PRO A 98 -1.58 16.75 9.53
CA PRO A 98 -0.43 17.42 8.91
C PRO A 98 0.86 17.49 9.77
N ASP A 99 0.70 17.40 11.08
CA ASP A 99 1.75 17.41 12.10
C ASP A 99 1.91 16.05 12.81
N ASP A 100 1.31 15.00 12.26
CA ASP A 100 1.42 13.63 12.76
C ASP A 100 1.52 12.65 11.60
N VAL A 101 2.76 12.50 11.12
CA VAL A 101 3.11 11.56 10.04
C VAL A 101 4.19 10.62 10.53
N TRP A 102 4.00 9.33 10.30
CA TRP A 102 4.91 8.28 10.68
C TRP A 102 5.47 7.57 9.46
N LEU A 103 6.75 7.22 9.55
CA LEU A 103 7.46 6.52 8.50
C LEU A 103 8.27 5.39 9.13
N HIS A 104 8.12 4.18 8.59
CA HIS A 104 8.91 3.03 9.01
C HIS A 104 9.98 2.69 7.97
N VAL A 105 11.22 2.55 8.42
CA VAL A 105 12.36 2.19 7.57
C VAL A 105 13.00 0.92 8.10
N ASN A 106 13.10 -0.12 7.27
CA ASN A 106 13.85 -1.33 7.61
C ASN A 106 15.28 -1.24 7.08
N ALA A 107 16.23 -1.56 7.95
CA ALA A 107 17.55 -2.02 7.57
C ALA A 107 17.56 -3.56 7.54
N LYS A 108 18.75 -4.17 7.40
CA LYS A 108 18.90 -5.62 7.20
C LYS A 108 18.16 -6.47 8.25
N GLU A 109 18.31 -6.14 9.53
CA GLU A 109 17.77 -6.92 10.67
C GLU A 109 17.15 -6.01 11.74
N THR A 110 17.07 -4.71 11.48
CA THR A 110 16.58 -3.69 12.41
C THR A 110 15.65 -2.74 11.68
N SER A 111 14.96 -1.89 12.41
CA SER A 111 14.11 -0.89 11.79
C SER A 111 13.93 0.33 12.68
N SER A 112 13.55 1.44 12.06
CA SER A 112 13.37 2.73 12.71
C SER A 112 11.95 3.24 12.44
N ALA A 113 11.24 3.62 13.50
CA ALA A 113 10.03 4.44 13.40
C ALA A 113 10.40 5.91 13.51
N LEU A 114 10.13 6.65 12.44
CA LEU A 114 10.35 8.09 12.34
C LEU A 114 9.01 8.80 12.49
N HIS A 115 9.02 9.96 13.14
CA HIS A 115 7.84 10.78 13.39
C HIS A 115 8.10 12.22 12.95
N TRP A 116 7.16 12.77 12.19
CA TRP A 116 7.06 14.18 11.83
C TRP A 116 6.11 14.88 12.79
N ASP A 117 6.60 15.94 13.44
CA ASP A 117 5.87 16.72 14.45
C ASP A 117 5.29 18.05 13.92
N GLY A 118 5.17 18.19 12.59
CA GLY A 118 4.80 19.46 11.95
C GLY A 118 5.99 20.39 11.65
N VAL A 119 7.15 20.14 12.25
CA VAL A 119 8.35 20.98 12.11
C VAL A 119 9.55 20.19 11.58
N ARG A 120 9.77 18.98 12.10
CA ARG A 120 10.92 18.15 11.74
C ARG A 120 10.64 16.67 11.94
N TRP A 121 11.38 15.84 11.20
CA TRP A 121 11.43 14.40 11.46
C TRP A 121 12.34 14.11 12.65
N THR A 122 11.92 13.16 13.48
CA THR A 122 12.72 12.59 14.58
C THR A 122 12.64 11.07 14.55
N VAL A 123 13.69 10.39 15.03
CA VAL A 123 13.62 8.94 15.27
C VAL A 123 12.91 8.74 16.60
N SER A 124 11.68 8.22 16.54
CA SER A 124 10.87 7.93 17.73
C SER A 124 11.34 6.63 18.39
N LYS A 125 11.67 5.60 17.60
CA LYS A 125 12.19 4.33 18.10
C LYS A 125 13.05 3.59 17.10
N GLU A 126 14.07 2.92 17.64
CA GLU A 126 14.82 1.87 16.95
C GLU A 126 14.36 0.50 17.46
N PHE A 127 14.09 -0.43 16.55
CA PHE A 127 13.69 -1.79 16.83
C PHE A 127 14.78 -2.78 16.41
N PRO A 128 15.08 -3.81 17.23
CA PRO A 128 16.05 -4.85 16.91
C PRO A 128 15.47 -5.94 15.99
N PHE A 129 14.48 -5.59 15.17
CA PHE A 129 13.80 -6.44 14.21
C PHE A 129 13.21 -5.58 13.09
N THR A 130 12.83 -6.22 12.00
CA THR A 130 12.12 -5.61 10.88
C THR A 130 10.62 -5.51 11.13
N VAL A 131 10.01 -4.46 10.61
CA VAL A 131 8.54 -4.26 10.62
C VAL A 131 8.00 -4.51 9.23
N TRP A 132 6.72 -4.89 9.14
CA TRP A 132 6.01 -5.12 7.88
C TRP A 132 4.95 -4.05 7.60
N GLN A 133 4.32 -3.50 8.64
CA GLN A 133 3.27 -2.50 8.49
C GLN A 133 3.26 -1.52 9.67
N ILE A 134 2.81 -0.29 9.43
CA ILE A 134 2.44 0.69 10.45
C ILE A 134 0.96 1.07 10.31
N GLU A 135 0.28 1.25 11.43
CA GLU A 135 -1.09 1.75 11.47
C GLU A 135 -1.14 2.99 12.35
N VAL A 136 -1.69 4.08 11.84
CA VAL A 136 -1.78 5.37 12.53
C VAL A 136 -3.24 5.79 12.60
N LEU A 137 -3.81 5.71 13.81
CA LEU A 137 -5.18 6.18 14.05
C LEU A 137 -5.18 7.65 14.47
N ASP A 138 -4.35 7.98 15.45
CA ASP A 138 -4.16 9.32 15.99
C ASP A 138 -2.77 9.46 16.64
N SER A 139 -2.44 10.68 17.08
CA SER A 139 -1.15 11.02 17.71
C SER A 139 -0.73 10.18 18.93
N THR A 140 -1.66 9.42 19.52
CA THR A 140 -1.45 8.56 20.69
C THR A 140 -1.77 7.10 20.42
N HIS A 141 -2.10 6.76 19.18
CA HIS A 141 -2.54 5.44 18.78
C HIS A 141 -1.87 5.03 17.47
N VAL A 142 -0.62 4.58 17.59
CA VAL A 142 0.17 4.09 16.46
C VAL A 142 0.64 2.67 16.75
N TRP A 143 0.49 1.79 15.77
CA TRP A 143 0.92 0.40 15.86
C TRP A 143 1.98 0.09 14.82
N ALA A 144 2.98 -0.68 15.19
CA ALA A 144 3.95 -1.27 14.28
C ALA A 144 3.84 -2.79 14.36
N LEU A 145 3.63 -3.44 13.23
CA LEU A 145 3.51 -4.89 13.12
C LEU A 145 4.86 -5.47 12.67
N PRO A 146 5.58 -6.22 13.52
CA PRO A 146 6.85 -6.81 13.11
C PRO A 146 6.67 -7.80 11.94
N SER A 147 7.71 -7.97 11.13
CA SER A 147 7.75 -9.03 10.11
C SER A 147 7.58 -10.41 10.77
N ALA A 148 6.95 -11.36 10.04
CA ALA A 148 6.52 -12.67 10.55
C ALA A 148 7.50 -13.35 11.54
N ASP A 149 6.91 -14.02 12.55
CA ASP A 149 7.48 -14.59 13.79
C ASP A 149 7.30 -13.74 15.07
N ALA A 150 6.62 -12.59 14.99
CA ALA A 150 6.21 -11.85 16.17
C ALA A 150 4.77 -12.18 16.60
N THR A 151 4.61 -12.58 17.86
CA THR A 151 3.31 -12.77 18.54
C THR A 151 2.73 -11.46 19.09
N VAL A 152 3.41 -10.33 18.87
CA VAL A 152 3.05 -9.01 19.41
C VAL A 152 3.17 -7.94 18.33
N ALA A 153 2.29 -6.96 18.39
CA ALA A 153 2.48 -5.66 17.78
C ALA A 153 3.21 -4.74 18.77
N TRP A 154 3.77 -3.64 18.29
CA TRP A 154 4.24 -2.54 19.13
C TRP A 154 3.26 -1.40 19.05
N PHE A 155 2.96 -0.76 20.17
CA PHE A 155 2.00 0.30 20.31
C PHE A 155 2.66 1.53 20.92
N PHE A 156 2.51 2.68 20.27
CA PHE A 156 2.89 3.99 20.77
C PHE A 156 1.68 4.66 21.40
N ASP A 157 1.83 5.12 22.65
CA ASP A 157 0.75 5.72 23.46
C ASP A 157 0.80 7.26 23.55
N GLY A 158 1.56 7.90 22.66
CA GLY A 158 1.86 9.33 22.72
C GLY A 158 3.10 9.68 23.54
N THR A 159 3.55 8.79 24.42
CA THR A 159 4.73 9.02 25.28
C THR A 159 5.85 8.03 25.00
N GLY A 160 5.52 6.81 24.60
CA GLY A 160 6.50 5.79 24.29
C GLY A 160 5.88 4.55 23.68
N TRP A 161 6.76 3.66 23.25
CA TRP A 161 6.39 2.39 22.62
C TRP A 161 6.42 1.24 23.62
N ARG A 162 5.39 0.40 23.59
CA ARG A 162 5.27 -0.82 24.37
C ARG A 162 4.74 -1.96 23.51
N GLU A 163 4.92 -3.20 23.95
CA GLU A 163 4.31 -4.34 23.29
C GLU A 163 2.78 -4.35 23.50
N ALA A 164 2.06 -4.82 22.48
CA ALA A 164 0.63 -5.03 22.46
C ALA A 164 0.33 -6.44 21.89
N PRO A 165 -0.49 -7.26 22.57
CA PRO A 165 -0.72 -8.64 22.15
C PRO A 165 -1.54 -8.71 20.85
N LEU A 166 -1.09 -9.56 19.92
CA LEU A 166 -1.89 -10.03 18.77
C LEU A 166 -2.76 -11.23 19.20
N PRO A 167 -3.73 -11.68 18.36
CA PRO A 167 -4.48 -12.88 18.68
C PRO A 167 -3.54 -14.09 18.88
N ASP A 168 -3.80 -14.89 19.92
CA ASP A 168 -2.96 -16.05 20.25
C ASP A 168 -2.85 -17.03 19.06
N GLY A 169 -1.62 -17.39 18.70
CA GLY A 169 -1.35 -18.34 17.61
C GLY A 169 -1.61 -17.80 16.20
N VAL A 170 -1.83 -16.49 16.05
CA VAL A 170 -2.00 -15.83 14.76
C VAL A 170 -0.74 -15.04 14.39
N LEU A 171 -0.24 -15.27 13.17
CA LEU A 171 0.78 -14.41 12.57
C LEU A 171 0.05 -13.29 11.81
N GLY A 172 0.21 -12.05 12.27
CA GLY A 172 -0.40 -10.88 11.63
C GLY A 172 0.18 -10.64 10.24
N LEU A 173 -0.70 -10.38 9.27
CA LEU A 173 -0.37 -9.99 7.90
C LEU A 173 -0.73 -8.53 7.62
N ALA A 174 -1.85 -8.08 8.19
CA ALA A 174 -2.30 -6.69 8.13
C ALA A 174 -3.03 -6.31 9.42
N ILE A 175 -2.95 -5.05 9.83
CA ILE A 175 -3.67 -4.44 10.94
C ILE A 175 -4.29 -3.11 10.47
N GLY A 176 -5.43 -2.76 11.04
CA GLY A 176 -6.05 -1.45 10.86
C GLY A 176 -6.89 -1.08 12.07
N ALA A 177 -6.95 0.20 12.39
CA ALA A 177 -7.66 0.75 13.53
C ALA A 177 -8.86 1.56 13.05
N THR A 178 -9.97 1.47 13.78
CA THR A 178 -11.17 2.28 13.49
C THR A 178 -11.56 3.20 14.64
N ALA A 179 -11.10 2.90 15.86
CA ALA A 179 -11.28 3.70 17.06
C ALA A 179 -10.26 3.26 18.12
N PRO A 180 -10.03 4.07 19.18
CA PRO A 180 -9.21 3.64 20.31
C PRO A 180 -9.73 2.33 20.90
N GLY A 181 -8.92 1.27 20.83
CA GLY A 181 -9.28 -0.07 21.28
C GLY A 181 -9.99 -0.95 20.24
N THR A 182 -10.52 -0.38 19.15
CA THR A 182 -11.12 -1.16 18.06
C THR A 182 -10.10 -1.38 16.94
N LEU A 183 -9.56 -2.60 16.88
CA LEU A 183 -8.57 -3.02 15.89
C LEU A 183 -9.12 -4.17 15.03
N TRP A 184 -8.64 -4.23 13.80
CA TRP A 184 -8.86 -5.33 12.88
C TRP A 184 -7.51 -5.90 12.47
N ALA A 185 -7.42 -7.21 12.35
CA ALA A 185 -6.21 -7.88 11.90
C ALA A 185 -6.53 -9.03 10.94
N VAL A 186 -5.81 -9.08 9.83
CA VAL A 186 -5.74 -10.28 8.97
C VAL A 186 -4.52 -11.07 9.40
N GLY A 187 -4.65 -12.39 9.53
CA GLY A 187 -3.52 -13.23 9.89
C GLY A 187 -3.72 -14.72 9.62
N THR A 188 -2.63 -15.48 9.64
CA THR A 188 -2.65 -16.95 9.46
C THR A 188 -2.70 -17.68 10.80
N SER A 189 -3.39 -18.82 10.85
CA SER A 189 -3.32 -19.74 11.99
C SER A 189 -2.56 -21.01 11.61
N GLY A 190 -1.45 -21.33 12.31
CA GLY A 190 -0.72 -22.61 12.22
C GLY A 190 0.41 -22.71 11.17
N LYS A 191 1.28 -23.72 11.30
CA LYS A 191 2.43 -23.98 10.39
C LYS A 191 2.05 -24.95 9.25
N GLY A 192 2.25 -24.54 7.99
CA GLY A 192 2.11 -25.40 6.81
C GLY A 192 1.85 -24.60 5.52
N ALA A 193 2.30 -25.10 4.36
CA ALA A 193 2.37 -24.37 3.09
C ALA A 193 1.01 -24.05 2.40
N GLN A 194 -0.12 -24.13 3.11
CA GLN A 194 -1.46 -23.83 2.61
C GLN A 194 -2.29 -23.19 3.75
N THR A 195 -1.82 -22.08 4.33
CA THR A 195 -2.48 -21.44 5.49
C THR A 195 -3.63 -20.55 5.05
N ALA A 196 -4.85 -21.03 5.26
CA ALA A 196 -6.02 -20.15 5.28
C ALA A 196 -5.81 -19.04 6.32
N THR A 197 -6.23 -17.84 5.97
CA THR A 197 -6.13 -16.66 6.83
C THR A 197 -7.48 -16.32 7.43
N GLY A 198 -7.50 -15.76 8.64
CA GLY A 198 -8.69 -15.22 9.28
C GLY A 198 -8.65 -13.71 9.39
N LEU A 199 -9.84 -13.13 9.58
CA LEU A 199 -10.00 -11.77 10.08
C LEU A 199 -10.33 -11.83 11.57
N PHE A 200 -9.71 -10.94 12.35
CA PHE A 200 -9.87 -10.84 13.79
C PHE A 200 -10.20 -9.39 14.15
N ARG A 201 -11.04 -9.20 15.16
CA ARG A 201 -11.41 -7.89 15.69
C ARG A 201 -11.07 -7.83 17.17
N SER A 202 -10.46 -6.73 17.61
CA SER A 202 -10.27 -6.40 19.02
C SER A 202 -11.29 -5.34 19.44
N ASP A 203 -11.76 -5.43 20.69
CA ASP A 203 -12.54 -4.41 21.38
C ASP A 203 -11.74 -3.76 22.54
N GLY A 204 -10.42 -3.98 22.56
CA GLY A 204 -9.51 -3.49 23.58
C GLY A 204 -9.36 -4.44 24.77
N THR A 205 -10.25 -5.41 24.93
CA THR A 205 -10.16 -6.44 25.99
C THR A 205 -9.62 -7.77 25.49
N GLY A 206 -9.81 -8.06 24.20
CA GLY A 206 -9.30 -9.26 23.57
C GLY A 206 -9.67 -9.35 22.10
N TRP A 207 -9.14 -10.38 21.43
CA TRP A 207 -9.36 -10.62 20.01
C TRP A 207 -10.43 -11.69 19.79
N THR A 208 -11.36 -11.41 18.86
CA THR A 208 -12.38 -12.36 18.41
C THR A 208 -12.23 -12.60 16.91
N ARG A 209 -12.26 -13.87 16.48
CA ARG A 209 -12.30 -14.20 15.05
C ARG A 209 -13.64 -13.78 14.46
N VAL A 210 -13.58 -13.05 13.35
CA VAL A 210 -14.75 -12.54 12.64
C VAL A 210 -15.29 -13.60 11.69
N SER A 211 -16.61 -13.76 11.67
CA SER A 211 -17.31 -14.59 10.70
C SER A 211 -17.88 -13.71 9.58
N PHE A 212 -17.66 -14.15 8.34
CA PHE A 212 -18.23 -13.51 7.15
C PHE A 212 -19.67 -13.96 6.84
N GLY A 213 -20.32 -14.73 7.72
CA GLY A 213 -21.73 -15.10 7.55
C GLY A 213 -22.05 -15.92 6.28
N GLY A 214 -21.05 -16.55 5.67
CA GLY A 214 -21.21 -17.35 4.45
C GLY A 214 -21.24 -16.55 3.14
N ILE A 215 -20.88 -15.26 3.14
CA ILE A 215 -20.76 -14.48 1.88
C ILE A 215 -19.63 -15.02 0.98
N PHE A 216 -18.65 -15.69 1.59
CA PHE A 216 -17.61 -16.44 0.89
C PHE A 216 -17.86 -17.94 1.05
N PRO A 217 -17.55 -18.76 0.03
CA PRO A 217 -17.59 -20.21 0.16
C PRO A 217 -16.65 -20.66 1.29
N ALA A 218 -17.08 -21.66 2.04
CA ALA A 218 -16.27 -22.24 3.10
C ALA A 218 -14.96 -22.83 2.53
N ASP A 219 -13.94 -22.92 3.38
CA ASP A 219 -12.73 -23.66 3.04
C ASP A 219 -13.07 -25.15 2.98
N ASP A 220 -12.69 -25.81 1.89
CA ASP A 220 -13.00 -27.21 1.62
C ASP A 220 -11.85 -27.90 0.86
N GLY A 221 -12.13 -29.09 0.32
CA GLY A 221 -11.16 -29.82 -0.49
C GLY A 221 -10.80 -29.14 -1.80
N GLU A 222 -11.66 -28.25 -2.30
CA GLU A 222 -11.57 -27.60 -3.61
C GLU A 222 -10.83 -26.26 -3.52
N GLY A 223 -10.89 -25.56 -2.39
CA GLY A 223 -10.18 -24.30 -2.22
C GLY A 223 -10.30 -23.68 -0.84
N TYR A 224 -9.53 -22.61 -0.64
CA TYR A 224 -9.49 -21.90 0.64
C TYR A 224 -9.37 -20.38 0.45
N LEU A 225 -9.82 -19.63 1.45
CA LEU A 225 -9.75 -18.18 1.51
C LEU A 225 -8.39 -17.71 2.05
N ARG A 226 -7.77 -16.79 1.31
CA ARG A 226 -6.51 -16.12 1.67
C ARG A 226 -6.72 -14.61 1.59
N LEU A 227 -7.08 -14.03 2.71
CA LEU A 227 -7.06 -12.61 3.02
C LEU A 227 -5.62 -12.14 3.12
N GLU A 228 -5.32 -11.01 2.50
CA GLU A 228 -3.94 -10.51 2.39
C GLU A 228 -3.81 -9.09 2.95
N ASN A 229 -4.88 -8.30 2.89
CA ASN A 229 -4.84 -6.88 3.24
C ASN A 229 -6.20 -6.43 3.80
N LEU A 230 -6.19 -5.35 4.57
CA LEU A 230 -7.38 -4.64 5.02
C LEU A 230 -7.10 -3.13 5.05
N VAL A 231 -8.13 -2.33 4.82
CA VAL A 231 -8.07 -0.86 5.00
C VAL A 231 -9.28 -0.38 5.79
N THR A 232 -9.07 0.67 6.58
CA THR A 232 -10.07 1.24 7.48
C THR A 232 -10.38 2.68 7.06
N GLY A 233 -11.67 2.97 6.86
CA GLY A 233 -12.21 4.33 6.67
C GLY A 233 -12.99 4.83 7.89
N GLY A 234 -13.31 3.94 8.83
CA GLY A 234 -14.05 4.23 10.06
C GLY A 234 -14.66 2.96 10.67
N GLU A 235 -15.40 3.09 11.78
CA GLU A 235 -16.01 1.93 12.47
C GLU A 235 -17.01 1.14 11.59
N ASP A 236 -17.63 1.84 10.64
CA ASP A 236 -18.62 1.31 9.71
C ASP A 236 -18.09 1.22 8.27
N ASP A 237 -16.77 1.33 8.09
CA ASP A 237 -16.12 1.28 6.79
C ASP A 237 -14.79 0.52 6.89
N VAL A 238 -14.88 -0.80 6.79
CA VAL A 238 -13.71 -1.68 6.77
C VAL A 238 -13.76 -2.56 5.53
N TRP A 239 -12.68 -2.51 4.76
CA TRP A 239 -12.52 -3.33 3.56
C TRP A 239 -11.47 -4.40 3.80
N VAL A 240 -11.73 -5.59 3.27
CA VAL A 240 -10.78 -6.70 3.29
C VAL A 240 -10.61 -7.24 1.89
N PHE A 241 -9.37 -7.52 1.52
CA PHE A 241 -8.97 -7.97 0.20
C PHE A 241 -8.14 -9.26 0.29
N GLY A 242 -8.20 -10.07 -0.76
CA GLY A 242 -7.39 -11.27 -0.87
C GLY A 242 -7.77 -12.11 -2.08
N SER A 243 -7.62 -13.42 -1.96
CA SER A 243 -8.03 -14.37 -2.98
C SER A 243 -8.70 -15.63 -2.42
N ARG A 244 -9.45 -16.32 -3.28
CA ARG A 244 -9.78 -17.74 -3.10
C ARG A 244 -8.85 -18.55 -3.99
N THR A 245 -8.03 -19.38 -3.36
CA THR A 245 -7.09 -20.26 -4.06
C THR A 245 -7.70 -21.63 -4.22
N GLU A 246 -7.81 -22.10 -5.47
CA GLU A 246 -8.20 -23.48 -5.78
C GLU A 246 -7.06 -24.43 -5.38
N ARG A 247 -7.40 -25.55 -4.74
CA ARG A 247 -6.42 -26.56 -4.37
C ARG A 247 -6.11 -27.40 -5.61
N GLN A 248 -4.83 -27.50 -5.95
CA GLN A 248 -4.41 -28.33 -7.07
C GLN A 248 -4.53 -29.82 -6.72
N GLU A 249 -5.20 -30.61 -7.56
CA GLU A 249 -5.05 -32.06 -7.53
C GLU A 249 -3.61 -32.43 -7.94
N GLU A 250 -2.99 -33.36 -7.22
CA GLU A 250 -1.57 -33.73 -7.25
C GLU A 250 -1.01 -34.20 -8.62
N SER A 251 -1.77 -34.11 -9.72
CA SER A 251 -1.54 -34.83 -10.98
C SER A 251 -1.06 -34.01 -12.19
N GLY A 252 -0.86 -32.69 -12.07
CA GLY A 252 -0.39 -31.85 -13.19
C GLY A 252 0.89 -31.10 -12.89
N GLU A 253 2.05 -31.61 -13.35
CA GLU A 253 3.29 -30.83 -13.36
C GLU A 253 3.11 -29.58 -14.24
N GLY A 254 3.01 -28.39 -13.63
CA GLY A 254 3.23 -27.11 -14.31
C GLY A 254 2.10 -26.06 -14.25
N GLU A 255 0.87 -26.41 -13.86
CA GLU A 255 -0.20 -25.39 -13.74
C GLU A 255 -0.17 -24.74 -12.34
N ARG A 256 -0.15 -23.42 -12.27
CA ARG A 256 -0.30 -22.71 -10.98
C ARG A 256 -1.76 -22.84 -10.51
N PRO A 257 -2.02 -23.06 -9.21
CA PRO A 257 -3.39 -23.07 -8.71
C PRO A 257 -4.09 -21.75 -9.03
N ARG A 258 -5.30 -21.83 -9.55
CA ARG A 258 -6.08 -20.66 -9.90
C ARG A 258 -6.42 -19.90 -8.62
N SER A 259 -6.20 -18.58 -8.64
CA SER A 259 -6.42 -17.70 -7.50
C SER A 259 -7.34 -16.57 -7.95
N LEU A 260 -8.57 -16.56 -7.46
CA LEU A 260 -9.59 -15.57 -7.82
C LEU A 260 -9.62 -14.45 -6.78
N PRO A 261 -9.62 -13.17 -7.18
CA PRO A 261 -9.65 -12.06 -6.24
C PRO A 261 -10.98 -12.05 -5.46
N VAL A 262 -10.91 -11.67 -4.19
CA VAL A 262 -12.07 -11.44 -3.33
C VAL A 262 -11.95 -10.11 -2.63
N ALA A 263 -13.10 -9.46 -2.42
CA ALA A 263 -13.24 -8.28 -1.60
C ALA A 263 -14.51 -8.39 -0.73
N ALA A 264 -14.45 -7.88 0.49
CA ALA A 264 -15.63 -7.69 1.33
C ALA A 264 -15.59 -6.35 2.04
N HIS A 265 -16.77 -5.79 2.26
CA HIS A 265 -16.99 -4.52 2.95
C HIS A 265 -17.85 -4.71 4.18
N TRP A 266 -17.43 -4.11 5.29
CA TRP A 266 -18.19 -4.00 6.53
C TRP A 266 -18.88 -2.64 6.59
N ASP A 267 -20.20 -2.66 6.73
CA ASP A 267 -21.05 -1.46 6.75
C ASP A 267 -21.48 -1.03 8.18
N GLY A 268 -20.77 -1.49 9.21
CA GLY A 268 -21.17 -1.30 10.61
C GLY A 268 -22.11 -2.37 11.17
N ARG A 269 -22.73 -3.18 10.30
CA ARG A 269 -23.72 -4.19 10.71
C ARG A 269 -23.43 -5.58 10.16
N SER A 270 -23.00 -5.65 8.91
CA SER A 270 -22.81 -6.90 8.18
C SER A 270 -21.70 -6.79 7.16
N TRP A 271 -21.04 -7.91 6.90
CA TRP A 271 -20.13 -8.04 5.79
C TRP A 271 -20.90 -8.28 4.49
N ARG A 272 -20.48 -7.62 3.41
CA ARG A 272 -21.00 -7.82 2.06
C ARG A 272 -19.84 -8.18 1.13
N ALA A 273 -20.03 -9.21 0.31
CA ALA A 273 -19.07 -9.54 -0.73
C ALA A 273 -19.17 -8.52 -1.86
N VAL A 274 -18.01 -8.08 -2.37
CA VAL A 274 -17.92 -7.14 -3.49
C VAL A 274 -17.26 -7.85 -4.65
N THR A 275 -17.87 -7.72 -5.83
CA THR A 275 -17.40 -8.43 -7.03
C THR A 275 -16.15 -7.76 -7.56
N VAL A 276 -15.05 -8.50 -7.60
CA VAL A 276 -13.82 -8.12 -8.30
C VAL A 276 -13.73 -8.95 -9.58
N PRO A 277 -13.55 -8.34 -10.77
CA PRO A 277 -13.37 -9.10 -11.99
C PRO A 277 -12.19 -10.07 -11.89
N PRO A 278 -12.32 -11.34 -12.34
CA PRO A 278 -11.35 -12.40 -12.07
C PRO A 278 -10.00 -12.21 -12.76
N LYS A 279 -9.93 -11.29 -13.73
CA LYS A 279 -8.71 -10.92 -14.45
C LYS A 279 -7.77 -10.01 -13.67
N TRP A 280 -8.17 -9.58 -12.47
CA TRP A 280 -7.41 -8.65 -11.65
C TRP A 280 -6.78 -9.34 -10.44
N ARG A 281 -5.55 -8.94 -10.13
CA ARG A 281 -4.90 -9.12 -8.83
C ARG A 281 -4.91 -7.81 -8.07
N LEU A 282 -5.01 -7.89 -6.75
CA LEU A 282 -5.07 -6.74 -5.86
C LEU A 282 -3.66 -6.49 -5.29
N ARG A 283 -3.24 -5.23 -5.16
CA ARG A 283 -1.91 -4.88 -4.65
C ARG A 283 -1.96 -4.04 -3.38
N ALA A 284 -2.47 -2.83 -3.50
CA ALA A 284 -2.61 -1.86 -2.42
C ALA A 284 -3.97 -1.19 -2.54
N ALA A 285 -4.53 -0.76 -1.41
CA ALA A 285 -5.84 -0.16 -1.37
C ALA A 285 -5.85 1.01 -0.40
N VAL A 286 -6.86 1.87 -0.54
CA VAL A 286 -7.17 2.92 0.42
C VAL A 286 -8.68 3.07 0.51
N ALA A 287 -9.22 3.25 1.71
CA ALA A 287 -10.62 3.63 1.89
C ALA A 287 -10.82 5.07 1.43
N ASP A 288 -11.97 5.39 0.84
CA ASP A 288 -12.28 6.76 0.38
C ASP A 288 -12.91 7.64 1.47
N GLY A 289 -13.18 7.07 2.66
CA GLY A 289 -13.83 7.76 3.78
C GLY A 289 -15.33 8.00 3.59
N ARG A 290 -15.92 7.43 2.53
CA ARG A 290 -17.33 7.57 2.14
C ARG A 290 -18.01 6.20 1.99
N GLY A 291 -17.41 5.15 2.56
CA GLY A 291 -17.89 3.78 2.45
C GLY A 291 -17.41 3.04 1.19
N GLY A 292 -16.51 3.64 0.40
CA GLY A 292 -15.88 3.03 -0.76
C GLY A 292 -14.37 2.79 -0.57
N ALA A 293 -13.76 2.19 -1.57
CA ALA A 293 -12.33 1.93 -1.60
C ALA A 293 -11.76 2.04 -3.01
N HIS A 294 -10.49 2.42 -3.10
CA HIS A 294 -9.71 2.42 -4.34
C HIS A 294 -8.59 1.41 -4.22
N VAL A 295 -8.46 0.53 -5.21
CA VAL A 295 -7.54 -0.60 -5.20
C VAL A 295 -6.67 -0.56 -6.44
N ILE A 296 -5.35 -0.58 -6.26
CA ILE A 296 -4.40 -0.82 -7.35
C ILE A 296 -4.54 -2.28 -7.78
N VAL A 297 -4.79 -2.47 -9.07
CA VAL A 297 -4.98 -3.79 -9.68
C VAL A 297 -4.05 -4.04 -10.85
N TRP A 298 -3.63 -5.31 -10.96
CA TRP A 298 -2.72 -5.82 -11.98
C TRP A 298 -3.43 -6.91 -12.78
N PRO A 299 -3.14 -7.09 -14.08
CA PRO A 299 -3.62 -8.26 -14.81
C PRO A 299 -3.17 -9.56 -14.13
N ALA A 300 -3.99 -10.61 -14.21
CA ALA A 300 -3.64 -11.93 -13.69
C ALA A 300 -2.55 -12.61 -14.55
N ASP A 301 -1.73 -13.48 -13.94
CA ASP A 301 -0.58 -14.14 -14.60
C ASP A 301 -0.95 -14.99 -15.83
N ASP A 302 -2.21 -15.42 -15.92
CA ASP A 302 -2.75 -16.21 -17.03
C ASP A 302 -3.19 -15.36 -18.24
N ASP A 303 -2.98 -14.04 -18.18
CA ASP A 303 -3.15 -13.15 -19.33
C ASP A 303 -1.82 -13.07 -20.14
N PRO A 304 -1.72 -13.78 -21.28
CA PRO A 304 -0.50 -13.85 -22.08
C PRO A 304 -0.13 -12.51 -22.76
N GLY A 305 -1.00 -11.50 -22.67
CA GLY A 305 -0.76 -10.14 -23.17
C GLY A 305 -0.49 -9.10 -22.07
N ALA A 306 -0.45 -9.51 -20.80
CA ALA A 306 -0.31 -8.60 -19.67
C ALA A 306 1.10 -8.00 -19.55
N ASP A 307 1.15 -6.66 -19.50
CA ASP A 307 2.34 -5.94 -19.11
C ASP A 307 2.36 -5.78 -17.58
N ILE A 308 3.27 -6.50 -16.91
CA ILE A 308 3.43 -6.48 -15.45
C ILE A 308 3.81 -5.09 -14.90
N HIS A 309 4.24 -4.16 -15.75
CA HIS A 309 4.58 -2.79 -15.38
C HIS A 309 3.42 -1.81 -15.61
N THR A 310 2.21 -2.31 -15.89
CA THR A 310 1.02 -1.48 -16.08
C THR A 310 -0.03 -1.78 -15.02
N THR A 311 -0.39 -0.76 -14.26
CA THR A 311 -1.43 -0.84 -13.22
C THR A 311 -2.69 -0.09 -13.61
N SER A 312 -3.83 -0.54 -13.08
CA SER A 312 -5.08 0.22 -13.09
C SER A 312 -5.55 0.46 -11.66
N VAL A 313 -6.52 1.38 -11.48
CA VAL A 313 -7.18 1.60 -10.20
C VAL A 313 -8.66 1.24 -10.31
N LEU A 314 -9.05 0.19 -9.59
CA LEU A 314 -10.43 -0.24 -9.38
C LEU A 314 -11.03 0.60 -8.25
N SER A 315 -12.07 1.37 -8.55
CA SER A 315 -12.84 2.14 -7.56
C SER A 315 -14.10 1.34 -7.23
N LEU A 316 -14.32 1.06 -5.95
CA LEU A 316 -15.46 0.35 -5.39
C LEU A 316 -16.26 1.34 -4.56
N ALA A 317 -17.52 1.56 -4.91
CA ALA A 317 -18.40 2.49 -4.19
C ALA A 317 -19.25 1.78 -3.14
N ALA A 318 -19.74 2.53 -2.15
CA ALA A 318 -20.59 2.03 -1.07
C ALA A 318 -21.91 1.39 -1.57
N ASP A 319 -22.40 1.80 -2.75
CA ASP A 319 -23.61 1.24 -3.37
C ASP A 319 -23.35 -0.09 -4.10
N GLY A 320 -22.10 -0.58 -4.09
CA GLY A 320 -21.66 -1.80 -4.76
C GLY A 320 -21.29 -1.62 -6.23
N SER A 321 -21.39 -0.40 -6.77
CA SER A 321 -20.91 -0.10 -8.12
C SER A 321 -19.38 -0.09 -8.17
N SER A 322 -18.84 -0.37 -9.36
CA SER A 322 -17.38 -0.38 -9.57
C SER A 322 -17.00 0.27 -10.89
N SER A 323 -15.83 0.91 -10.92
CA SER A 323 -15.25 1.47 -12.14
C SER A 323 -13.74 1.26 -12.16
N VAL A 324 -13.16 1.22 -13.37
CA VAL A 324 -11.70 1.12 -13.53
C VAL A 324 -11.21 2.39 -14.22
N SER A 325 -10.13 2.96 -13.69
CA SER A 325 -9.43 4.10 -14.26
C SER A 325 -7.94 3.76 -14.42
N VAL A 326 -7.30 4.35 -15.42
CA VAL A 326 -5.90 4.04 -15.76
C VAL A 326 -5.06 5.31 -15.60
N PRO A 327 -4.05 5.31 -14.72
CA PRO A 327 -3.02 6.36 -14.72
C PRO A 327 -2.15 6.24 -15.96
N GLU A 328 -1.98 7.33 -16.71
CA GLU A 328 -1.23 7.35 -17.97
C GLU A 328 0.01 8.25 -17.89
N VAL A 329 0.98 7.97 -18.77
CA VAL A 329 2.13 8.85 -19.01
C VAL A 329 2.42 8.85 -20.51
N SER A 330 2.68 10.04 -21.07
CA SER A 330 2.95 10.16 -22.50
C SER A 330 4.22 9.39 -22.88
N GLY A 331 4.11 8.48 -23.84
CA GLY A 331 5.24 7.67 -24.32
C GLY A 331 5.74 6.61 -23.33
N GLY A 332 4.92 6.22 -22.34
CA GLY A 332 5.34 5.29 -21.31
C GLY A 332 4.22 4.46 -20.69
N ARG A 333 4.58 3.74 -19.64
CA ARG A 333 3.72 2.89 -18.81
C ARG A 333 3.86 3.28 -17.35
N VAL A 334 2.87 2.93 -16.53
CA VAL A 334 2.82 3.32 -15.12
C VAL A 334 2.56 2.11 -14.24
N SER A 335 3.41 1.93 -13.24
CA SER A 335 3.19 1.01 -12.14
C SER A 335 3.04 1.78 -10.84
N LEU A 336 1.82 1.87 -10.33
CA LEU A 336 1.55 2.42 -9.01
C LEU A 336 1.92 1.40 -7.92
N ASN A 337 2.54 1.90 -6.87
CA ASN A 337 2.94 1.16 -5.68
C ASN A 337 1.93 1.33 -4.54
N ASP A 338 1.39 2.55 -4.36
CA ASP A 338 0.56 2.88 -3.22
C ASP A 338 -0.42 4.03 -3.51
N LEU A 339 -1.48 4.15 -2.71
CA LEU A 339 -2.54 5.16 -2.78
C LEU A 339 -2.80 5.80 -1.42
N ALA A 340 -3.12 7.09 -1.43
CA ALA A 340 -3.63 7.80 -0.25
C ALA A 340 -4.85 8.62 -0.62
N ALA A 341 -5.85 8.63 0.26
CA ALA A 341 -7.07 9.42 0.10
C ALA A 341 -7.10 10.57 1.10
N ALA A 342 -7.45 11.74 0.60
CA ALA A 342 -7.96 12.88 1.32
C ALA A 342 -9.42 13.11 0.87
N PRO A 343 -10.23 13.91 1.60
CA PRO A 343 -11.67 14.00 1.36
C PRO A 343 -12.09 14.20 -0.11
N GLU A 344 -11.39 15.04 -0.88
CA GLU A 344 -11.71 15.30 -2.30
C GLU A 344 -10.62 14.84 -3.28
N LYS A 345 -9.60 14.11 -2.82
CA LYS A 345 -8.42 13.83 -3.63
C LYS A 345 -7.81 12.47 -3.30
N ILE A 346 -7.48 11.69 -4.32
CA ILE A 346 -6.57 10.56 -4.18
C ILE A 346 -5.22 10.91 -4.78
N TRP A 347 -4.19 10.52 -4.07
CA TRP A 347 -2.81 10.50 -4.53
C TRP A 347 -2.40 9.07 -4.85
N GLY A 348 -1.59 8.91 -5.88
CA GLY A 348 -0.95 7.64 -6.20
C GLY A 348 0.53 7.86 -6.48
N VAL A 349 1.37 6.98 -5.96
CA VAL A 349 2.82 7.02 -6.21
C VAL A 349 3.30 5.74 -6.85
N GLY A 350 4.36 5.84 -7.63
CA GLY A 350 4.93 4.68 -8.29
C GLY A 350 6.07 5.01 -9.23
N ALA A 351 6.18 4.21 -10.28
CA ALA A 351 7.19 4.32 -11.30
C ALA A 351 6.56 4.49 -12.69
N ALA A 352 7.10 5.41 -13.47
CA ALA A 352 6.87 5.52 -14.90
C ALA A 352 8.01 4.84 -15.67
N TYR A 353 7.67 4.11 -16.72
CA TYR A 353 8.60 3.40 -17.58
C TYR A 353 8.45 3.85 -19.03
N PRO A 354 9.50 3.82 -19.86
CA PRO A 354 9.38 3.99 -21.30
C PRO A 354 8.43 2.96 -21.95
N SER A 355 7.78 3.31 -23.06
CA SER A 355 6.84 2.41 -23.76
C SER A 355 7.51 1.19 -24.40
N GLU A 356 8.83 1.18 -24.56
CA GLU A 356 9.57 0.01 -25.03
C GLU A 356 9.86 -0.94 -23.85
N VAL A 357 9.43 -2.20 -23.97
CA VAL A 357 9.52 -3.20 -22.89
C VAL A 357 10.96 -3.62 -22.58
N THR A 358 11.90 -3.38 -23.50
CA THR A 358 13.32 -3.67 -23.33
C THR A 358 14.05 -2.68 -22.41
N LEU A 359 13.45 -1.53 -22.13
CA LEU A 359 14.01 -0.51 -21.23
C LEU A 359 13.43 -0.67 -19.83
N THR A 360 14.31 -0.90 -18.85
CA THR A 360 13.92 -1.15 -17.45
C THR A 360 14.16 0.04 -16.52
N ALA A 361 14.74 1.13 -17.03
CA ALA A 361 14.90 2.36 -16.26
C ALA A 361 13.52 2.95 -15.94
N SER A 362 13.24 3.12 -14.65
CA SER A 362 12.06 3.79 -14.14
C SER A 362 12.36 5.22 -13.75
N THR A 363 11.32 6.05 -13.72
CA THR A 363 11.35 7.38 -13.10
C THR A 363 10.25 7.44 -12.05
N SER A 364 10.54 8.00 -10.88
CA SER A 364 9.55 8.14 -9.82
C SER A 364 8.42 9.10 -10.23
N ALA A 365 7.18 8.67 -10.03
CA ALA A 365 5.99 9.40 -10.46
C ALA A 365 4.99 9.59 -9.32
N VAL A 366 4.33 10.76 -9.32
CA VAL A 366 3.19 11.05 -8.43
C VAL A 366 2.01 11.51 -9.27
N TYR A 367 0.86 10.91 -8.99
CA TYR A 367 -0.42 11.19 -9.60
C TYR A 367 -1.40 11.75 -8.57
N ALA A 368 -2.29 12.63 -9.03
CA ALA A 368 -3.43 13.11 -8.26
C ALA A 368 -4.72 12.93 -9.08
N ARG A 369 -5.79 12.54 -8.41
CA ARG A 369 -7.14 12.44 -8.97
C ARG A 369 -8.12 13.13 -8.04
N THR A 370 -8.93 14.03 -8.58
CA THR A 370 -10.06 14.63 -7.83
C THR A 370 -11.20 13.62 -7.75
N ILE A 371 -11.83 13.54 -6.59
CA ILE A 371 -13.03 12.74 -6.34
C ILE A 371 -14.17 13.72 -6.08
N THR A 372 -15.14 13.75 -6.99
CA THR A 372 -16.32 14.60 -6.80
C THR A 372 -17.09 14.15 -5.55
N PRO A 373 -17.60 15.06 -4.70
CA PRO A 373 -18.53 14.79 -3.61
C PRO A 373 -19.68 13.85 -3.97
#